data_AF-A0A358WFN8-F1
#
_entry.id   AF-A0A358WFN8-F1
#
_cell.length_a   1.000
_cell.length_b   1.000
_cell.length_c   1.000
_cell.angle_alpha   90.00
_cell.angle_beta   90.00
_cell.angle_gamma   90.00
#
_symmetry.space_group_name_H-M   'P 1'
#
loop_
_entity.id
_entity.type
_entity.pdbx_description
1 polymer ?
#
loop_
_entity_poly.entity_id
_entity_poly.type
_entity_poly.pdbx_seq_one_letter_code
_entity_poly.pdbx_strand_id
1 'polypeptide(L)'
;MFKFVFELLTDPLGLPIDWIYEYIILCVIGVIACRFAYNTVGNLYNSEMIYGRFSGSLFHWIIRLFAFCLLWAITYGVIWIGKIIIENWQIILMFAICVIGTAIICSVTIFVMRLIKRRKTVDNTNG
;
A
#
# COMPACT_ATOMS: atom_id res chain seq x y z
N MET A 1 13.42 -26.91 14.74
CA MET A 1 13.78 -26.90 13.30
C MET A 1 13.11 -25.74 12.57
N PHE A 2 11.78 -25.71 12.39
CA PHE A 2 11.13 -24.65 11.60
C PHE A 2 11.31 -23.22 12.15
N LYS A 3 11.43 -23.05 13.47
CA LYS A 3 11.78 -21.77 14.08
C LYS A 3 13.11 -21.19 13.55
N PHE A 4 14.14 -22.05 13.45
CA PHE A 4 15.45 -21.65 12.94
C PHE A 4 15.37 -21.22 11.47
N VAL A 5 14.61 -21.95 10.65
CA VAL A 5 14.39 -21.60 9.24
C VAL A 5 13.64 -20.27 9.12
N PHE A 6 12.62 -20.07 9.95
CA PHE A 6 11.89 -18.80 10.00
C PHE A 6 12.83 -17.65 10.36
N GLU A 7 13.59 -17.76 11.44
CA GLU A 7 14.56 -16.74 11.88
C GLU A 7 15.60 -16.48 10.79
N LEU A 8 16.25 -17.51 10.24
CA LEU A 8 17.21 -17.38 9.16
C LEU A 8 16.65 -16.63 7.93
N LEU A 9 15.38 -16.87 7.60
CA LEU A 9 14.73 -16.21 6.48
C LEU A 9 14.27 -14.80 6.80
N THR A 10 13.90 -14.49 8.06
CA THR A 10 13.44 -13.16 8.47
C THR A 10 14.55 -12.23 8.95
N ASP A 11 15.69 -12.77 9.36
CA ASP A 11 16.88 -12.02 9.79
C ASP A 11 17.35 -10.99 8.74
N PRO A 12 17.38 -11.29 7.42
CA PRO A 12 17.74 -10.28 6.43
C PRO A 12 16.60 -9.28 6.07
N LEU A 13 15.37 -9.47 6.58
CA LEU A 13 14.22 -8.60 6.26
C LEU A 13 14.23 -7.33 7.11
N GLY A 14 15.22 -6.48 6.87
CA GLY A 14 15.29 -5.16 7.50
C GLY A 14 14.37 -4.12 6.83
N LEU A 15 14.13 -3.01 7.52
CA LEU A 15 13.44 -1.83 7.00
C LEU A 15 14.41 -0.64 6.96
N PRO A 16 14.41 0.19 5.91
CA PRO A 16 15.38 1.27 5.76
C PRO A 16 14.99 2.51 6.59
N ILE A 17 14.87 2.35 7.90
CA ILE A 17 14.47 3.35 8.90
C ILE A 17 15.36 3.24 10.15
N ASP A 18 15.10 4.05 11.17
CA ASP A 18 15.82 3.94 12.45
C ASP A 18 15.55 2.58 13.12
N TRP A 19 16.62 2.00 13.68
CA TRP A 19 16.64 0.66 14.23
C TRP A 19 15.60 0.41 15.34
N ILE A 20 15.24 1.43 16.14
CA ILE A 20 14.22 1.28 17.18
C ILE A 20 12.84 1.10 16.55
N TYR A 21 12.49 1.95 15.59
CA TYR A 21 11.20 1.87 14.90
C TYR A 21 11.10 0.61 14.05
N GLU A 22 12.19 0.23 13.37
CA GLU A 22 12.29 -1.03 12.65
C GLU A 22 11.97 -2.21 13.56
N TYR A 23 12.65 -2.31 14.70
CA TYR A 23 12.43 -3.40 15.65
C TYR A 23 10.97 -3.47 16.12
N ILE A 24 10.37 -2.34 16.46
CA ILE A 24 8.97 -2.27 16.90
C ILE A 24 8.03 -2.75 15.79
N ILE A 25 8.22 -2.28 14.55
CA ILE A 25 7.39 -2.64 13.40
C ILE A 25 7.51 -4.13 13.09
N LEU A 26 8.73 -4.66 13.02
CA LEU A 26 8.97 -6.08 12.78
C LEU A 26 8.37 -6.96 13.90
N CYS A 27 8.44 -6.50 15.16
CA CYS A 27 7.79 -7.18 16.28
C CYS A 27 6.27 -7.24 16.10
N VAL A 28 5.64 -6.11 15.76
CA VAL A 28 4.19 -6.03 15.50
C VAL A 28 3.78 -6.93 14.34
N ILE A 29 4.51 -6.90 13.22
CA ILE A 29 4.29 -7.78 12.07
C ILE A 29 4.41 -9.25 12.51
N GLY A 30 5.42 -9.58 13.30
CA GLY A 30 5.63 -10.92 13.86
C GLY A 30 4.45 -11.42 14.69
N VAL A 31 3.89 -10.58 15.55
CA VAL A 31 2.71 -10.91 16.36
C VAL A 31 1.47 -11.13 15.49
N ILE A 32 1.24 -10.25 14.51
CA ILE A 32 0.09 -10.36 13.59
C ILE A 32 0.20 -11.64 12.76
N ALA A 33 1.36 -11.91 12.17
CA ALA A 33 1.62 -13.11 11.38
C ALA A 33 1.45 -14.39 12.21
N CYS A 34 1.90 -14.37 13.47
CA CYS A 34 1.74 -15.48 14.40
C CYS A 34 0.25 -15.76 14.70
N ARG A 35 -0.52 -14.72 15.01
CA ARG A 35 -1.96 -14.85 15.26
C ARG A 35 -2.71 -15.33 14.02
N PHE A 36 -2.38 -14.79 12.85
CA PHE A 36 -2.95 -15.21 11.58
C PHE A 36 -2.68 -16.69 11.31
N ALA A 37 -1.43 -17.14 11.50
CA ALA A 37 -1.06 -18.54 11.33
C ALA A 37 -1.79 -19.48 12.30
N TYR A 38 -1.96 -19.07 13.57
CA TYR A 38 -2.73 -19.85 14.54
C TYR A 38 -4.20 -20.01 14.13
N ASN A 39 -4.85 -18.92 13.72
CA ASN A 39 -6.25 -18.95 13.30
C ASN A 39 -6.43 -19.84 12.05
N THR A 40 -5.56 -19.68 11.05
CA THR A 40 -5.65 -20.45 9.81
C THR A 40 -5.41 -21.93 10.06
N VAL A 41 -4.37 -22.30 10.82
CA VAL A 41 -4.11 -23.72 11.15
C VAL A 41 -5.21 -24.31 12.02
N GLY A 42 -5.76 -23.54 12.97
CA GLY A 42 -6.92 -23.96 13.75
C GLY A 42 -8.13 -24.28 12.88
N ASN A 43 -8.39 -23.45 11.86
CA ASN A 43 -9.45 -23.72 10.90
C ASN A 43 -9.19 -24.98 10.08
N LEU A 44 -7.94 -25.22 9.64
CA LEU A 44 -7.56 -26.43 8.91
C LEU A 44 -7.77 -27.72 9.75
N TYR A 45 -7.55 -27.66 11.06
CA TYR A 45 -7.87 -28.75 11.98
C TYR A 45 -9.39 -28.96 12.11
N ASN A 46 -10.15 -27.88 12.29
CA ASN A 46 -11.61 -27.95 12.43
C ASN A 46 -12.30 -28.46 11.16
N SER A 47 -11.72 -28.18 9.99
CA SER A 47 -12.20 -28.67 8.70
C SER A 47 -11.69 -30.06 8.34
N GLU A 48 -11.08 -30.78 9.29
CA GLU A 48 -10.60 -32.16 9.09
C GLU A 48 -9.61 -32.32 7.91
N MET A 49 -8.93 -31.22 7.52
CA MET A 49 -7.99 -31.22 6.38
C MET A 49 -6.58 -31.65 6.79
N ILE A 50 -6.24 -31.50 8.07
CA ILE A 50 -4.93 -31.89 8.61
C ILE A 50 -5.09 -32.65 9.92
N TYR A 51 -4.27 -33.69 10.06
CA TYR A 51 -4.23 -34.54 11.23
C TYR A 51 -2.80 -34.64 11.76
N GLY A 52 -2.69 -34.79 13.09
CA GLY A 52 -1.41 -35.00 13.77
C GLY A 52 -0.64 -33.72 14.05
N ARG A 53 0.18 -33.78 15.11
CA ARG A 53 0.93 -32.63 15.66
C ARG A 53 2.03 -32.12 14.72
N PHE A 54 2.62 -33.00 13.90
CA PHE A 54 3.68 -32.63 12.97
C PHE A 54 3.17 -31.75 11.82
N SER A 55 2.08 -32.16 11.18
CA SER A 55 1.43 -31.42 10.09
C SER A 55 1.00 -30.02 10.54
N GLY A 56 0.35 -29.89 11.70
CA GLY A 56 -0.06 -28.58 12.22
C GLY A 56 1.12 -27.64 12.50
N SER A 57 2.22 -28.18 13.05
CA SER A 57 3.45 -27.39 13.26
C SER A 57 4.02 -26.90 11.93
N LEU A 58 4.16 -27.78 10.94
CA LEU A 58 4.62 -27.44 9.59
C LEU A 58 3.80 -26.30 8.97
N PHE A 59 2.48 -26.47 8.89
CA PHE A 59 1.60 -25.46 8.31
C PHE A 59 1.62 -24.15 9.11
N HIS A 60 1.72 -24.21 10.44
CA HIS A 60 1.82 -23.01 11.27
C HIS A 60 3.06 -22.19 10.92
N TRP A 61 4.22 -22.82 10.81
CA TRP A 61 5.46 -22.11 10.47
C TRP A 61 5.47 -21.59 9.03
N ILE A 62 4.95 -22.36 8.07
CA ILE A 62 4.86 -21.94 6.66
C ILE A 62 3.91 -20.74 6.50
N ILE A 63 2.70 -20.82 7.07
CA ILE A 63 1.70 -19.75 6.98
C ILE A 63 2.20 -18.50 7.70
N ARG A 64 2.85 -18.67 8.86
CA ARG A 64 3.45 -17.57 9.62
C ARG A 64 4.54 -16.87 8.81
N LEU A 65 5.42 -17.63 8.16
CA LEU A 65 6.48 -17.08 7.30
C LEU A 65 5.87 -16.29 6.13
N PHE A 66 4.90 -16.88 5.43
CA PHE A 66 4.25 -16.23 4.30
C PHE A 66 3.54 -14.93 4.71
N ALA A 67 2.77 -14.96 5.81
CA ALA A 67 2.09 -13.78 6.33
C ALA A 67 3.08 -12.69 6.78
N PHE A 68 4.20 -13.08 7.40
CA PHE A 68 5.26 -12.15 7.78
C PHE A 68 5.87 -11.47 6.54
N CYS A 69 6.28 -12.25 5.53
CA CYS A 69 6.86 -11.72 4.30
C CYS A 69 5.88 -10.78 3.57
N LEU A 70 4.59 -11.11 3.53
CA LEU A 70 3.56 -10.28 2.90
C LEU A 70 3.40 -8.93 3.62
N LEU A 71 3.25 -8.96 4.95
CA LEU A 71 3.12 -7.74 5.76
C LEU A 71 4.39 -6.89 5.72
N TRP A 72 5.56 -7.53 5.77
CA TRP A 72 6.85 -6.86 5.61
C TRP A 72 6.96 -6.18 4.24
N ALA A 73 6.62 -6.87 3.15
CA ALA A 73 6.69 -6.32 1.80
C ALA A 73 5.77 -5.09 1.63
N ILE A 74 4.56 -5.15 2.18
CA ILE A 74 3.64 -4.00 2.20
C ILE A 74 4.28 -2.83 2.97
N THR A 75 4.81 -3.11 4.16
CA THR A 75 5.41 -2.09 5.03
C THR A 75 6.64 -1.45 4.38
N TYR A 76 7.53 -2.26 3.82
CA TYR A 76 8.69 -1.81 3.06
C TYR A 76 8.27 -0.95 1.87
N GLY A 77 7.27 -1.40 1.11
CA GLY A 77 6.72 -0.65 -0.02
C GLY A 77 6.16 0.71 0.39
N VAL A 78 5.41 0.79 1.49
CA VAL A 78 4.88 2.06 2.03
C VAL A 78 6.01 3.00 2.43
N ILE A 79 7.04 2.50 3.13
CA ILE A 79 8.20 3.30 3.53
C ILE A 79 8.95 3.82 2.30
N TRP A 80 9.17 2.96 1.30
CA TRP A 80 9.86 3.31 0.08
C TRP A 80 9.10 4.36 -0.75
N ILE A 81 7.78 4.18 -0.92
CA ILE A 81 6.90 5.17 -1.57
C ILE A 81 6.92 6.49 -0.79
N GLY A 82 6.84 6.42 0.53
CA GLY A 82 6.90 7.60 1.41
C GLY A 82 8.20 8.38 1.23
N LYS A 83 9.35 7.70 1.16
CA LYS A 83 10.64 8.33 0.87
C LYS A 83 10.65 9.02 -0.48
N ILE A 84 10.18 8.35 -1.54
CA ILE A 84 10.10 8.95 -2.88
C ILE A 84 9.25 10.21 -2.87
N ILE A 85 8.10 10.19 -2.17
CA ILE A 85 7.22 11.35 -2.08
C ILE A 85 7.90 12.51 -1.36
N ILE A 86 8.61 12.25 -0.25
CA ILE A 86 9.30 13.29 0.53
C ILE A 86 10.48 13.87 -0.27
N GLU A 87 11.26 13.02 -0.93
CA GLU A 87 12.40 13.44 -1.76
C GLU A 87 11.96 14.21 -3.01
N ASN A 88 10.85 13.81 -3.62
CA ASN A 88 10.33 14.40 -4.86
C ASN A 88 9.12 15.31 -4.62
N TRP A 89 8.93 15.79 -3.39
CA TRP A 89 7.74 16.57 -2.99
C TRP A 89 7.56 17.81 -3.87
N GLN A 90 8.67 18.45 -4.26
CA GLN A 90 8.67 19.61 -5.14
C GLN A 90 8.13 19.27 -6.54
N ILE A 91 8.50 18.11 -7.09
CA ILE A 91 8.05 17.64 -8.41
C ILE A 91 6.55 17.34 -8.36
N ILE A 92 6.08 16.70 -7.28
CA ILE A 92 4.66 16.37 -7.08
C ILE A 92 3.81 17.65 -7.00
N LEU A 93 4.27 18.66 -6.24
CA LEU A 93 3.61 19.96 -6.19
C LEU A 93 3.56 20.64 -7.56
N MET A 94 4.66 20.60 -8.31
CA MET A 94 4.70 21.22 -9.64
C MET A 94 3.69 20.55 -10.58
N PHE A 95 3.59 19.22 -10.55
CA PHE A 95 2.62 18.48 -11.36
C PHE A 95 1.18 18.81 -10.95
N ALA A 96 0.90 18.88 -9.65
CA ALA A 96 -0.43 19.24 -9.13
C ALA A 96 -0.85 20.66 -9.55
N ILE A 97 0.05 21.64 -9.46
CA ILE A 97 -0.21 23.02 -9.91
C ILE A 97 -0.44 23.06 -11.42
N CYS A 98 0.33 22.33 -12.22
CA CYS A 98 0.13 22.26 -13.67
C CYS A 98 -1.24 21.67 -14.04
N VAL A 99 -1.68 20.59 -13.37
CA VAL A 99 -3.01 19.99 -13.61
C VAL A 99 -4.13 20.96 -13.24
N ILE A 100 -4.02 21.66 -12.11
CA ILE A 100 -5.03 22.65 -11.70
C ILE A 100 -5.02 23.84 -12.66
N GLY A 101 -3.83 24.36 -13.01
CA GLY A 101 -3.68 25.49 -13.92
C GLY A 101 -4.25 25.20 -15.30
N THR A 102 -3.97 24.02 -15.87
CA THR A 102 -4.55 23.58 -17.15
C THR A 102 -6.07 23.44 -17.08
N ALA A 103 -6.61 22.85 -16.01
CA ALA A 103 -8.06 22.74 -15.81
C ALA A 103 -8.75 24.12 -15.75
N ILE A 104 -8.15 25.08 -15.05
CA ILE A 104 -8.65 26.46 -14.97
C ILE A 104 -8.64 27.11 -16.35
N ILE A 105 -7.52 27.04 -17.08
CA ILE A 105 -7.41 27.60 -18.43
C ILE A 105 -8.49 27.00 -19.35
N CYS A 106 -8.66 25.68 -19.35
CA CYS A 106 -9.71 25.00 -20.12
C CYS A 106 -11.12 25.46 -19.73
N SER A 107 -11.40 25.64 -18.44
CA SER A 107 -12.71 26.12 -17.98
C SER A 107 -13.00 27.55 -18.45
N VAL A 108 -11.99 28.42 -18.41
CA VAL A 108 -12.10 29.82 -18.86
C VAL A 108 -12.30 29.89 -20.37
N THR A 109 -11.55 29.13 -21.17
CA THR A 109 -11.73 29.14 -22.63
C THR A 109 -13.13 28.67 -23.03
N ILE A 110 -13.65 27.61 -22.41
CA ILE A 110 -15.03 27.15 -22.63
C ILE A 110 -16.04 28.24 -22.24
N PHE A 111 -15.83 28.90 -21.11
CA PHE A 111 -16.73 29.97 -20.64
C PHE A 111 -16.75 31.16 -21.60
N VAL A 112 -15.58 31.63 -22.04
CA VAL A 112 -15.46 32.71 -23.03
C VAL A 112 -16.13 32.34 -24.35
N MET A 113 -15.90 31.12 -24.86
CA MET A 113 -16.58 30.65 -26.08
C MET A 113 -18.11 30.65 -25.94
N ARG A 114 -18.63 30.22 -24.78
CA ARG A 114 -20.07 30.25 -24.49
C ARG A 114 -20.61 31.68 -24.47
N LEU A 115 -19.88 32.64 -23.88
CA LEU A 115 -20.28 34.05 -23.86
C LEU A 115 -20.29 34.66 -25.26
N ILE A 116 -19.28 34.39 -26.08
CA ILE A 116 -19.22 34.87 -27.47
C ILE A 116 -20.39 34.29 -28.27
N LYS A 117 -20.70 33.00 -28.11
CA LYS A 117 -21.84 32.36 -28.80
C LYS A 117 -23.19 32.97 -28.37
N ARG A 118 -23.35 33.29 -27.08
CA ARG A 118 -24.55 34.00 -26.58
C ARG A 118 -24.66 35.41 -27.17
N ARG A 119 -23.56 36.17 -27.27
CA ARG A 119 -23.59 37.50 -27.90
C ARG A 119 -23.95 37.44 -29.38
N LYS A 120 -23.36 36.52 -30.15
CA LYS A 120 -23.68 36.33 -31.58
C LYS A 120 -25.14 35.94 -31.85
N THR A 121 -25.75 35.19 -30.94
CA THR A 121 -27.16 34.78 -31.09
C THR A 121 -28.14 35.91 -30.80
N VAL A 122 -27.82 36.79 -29.85
CA VAL A 122 -28.64 37.98 -29.54
C VAL A 122 -28.56 39.05 -30.64
N ASP A 123 -27.39 39.27 -31.23
CA ASP A 123 -27.21 40.24 -32.31
C ASP A 123 -27.99 39.84 -33.58
N ASN A 124 -27.99 38.54 -33.90
CA ASN A 124 -28.67 38.00 -35.09
C ASN A 124 -30.21 37.96 -34.97
N THR A 125 -30.77 38.14 -33.78
CA THR A 125 -32.23 38.23 -33.56
C THR A 125 -32.76 39.67 -33.54
N ASN A 126 -31.87 40.66 -33.47
CA ASN A 126 -32.22 42.08 -33.36
C ASN A 126 -32.00 42.86 -34.68
N GLY A 127 -31.57 42.18 -35.76
CA GLY A 127 -31.33 42.74 -37.09
C GLY A 127 -32.39 42.35 -38.10
#